data_AF-A0A0N0A7U4-F1
#
_entry.id   AF-A0A0N0A7U4-F1
#
_cell.length_a   1.000
_cell.length_b   1.000
_cell.length_c   1.000
_cell.angle_alpha   90.00
_cell.angle_beta   90.00
_cell.angle_gamma   90.00
#
_symmetry.space_group_name_H-M   'P 1'
#
loop_
_entity.id
_entity.type
_entity.pdbx_description
1 polymer ?
#
loop_
_entity_poly.entity_id
_entity_poly.type
_entity_poly.pdbx_seq_one_letter_code
_entity_poly.pdbx_strand_id
1 'polypeptide(L)'
;MSEERPAPDPSPEEPAKATDADAWATAAAEDLAAEQARRRAEHGTPPGSAAEELKKLVDTVADKLACLQSPLLGGLAGPAAQQVVRQVVQQAKAAVEPVIDRNPDVFDHLAAAGSELLAAYRSAVQAQEHRWTAGTADPARDRKDPRDPGEGTGPGERIDLD
;
A
#
# COMPACT_ATOMS: atom_id res chain seq x y z
N MET A 1 16.70 -70.02 -27.34
CA MET A 1 17.71 -68.97 -27.52
C MET A 1 17.09 -67.69 -26.97
N SER A 2 17.33 -67.41 -25.68
CA SER A 2 16.80 -66.20 -25.02
C SER A 2 17.89 -65.14 -25.13
N GLU A 3 17.66 -64.09 -25.90
CA GLU A 3 18.55 -62.93 -25.91
C GLU A 3 18.14 -62.00 -24.77
N GLU A 4 18.95 -62.00 -23.72
CA GLU A 4 18.89 -61.08 -22.60
C GLU A 4 19.41 -59.72 -23.07
N ARG A 5 18.55 -58.70 -23.01
CA ARG A 5 18.90 -57.31 -23.35
C ARG A 5 19.61 -56.69 -22.15
N PRO A 6 20.83 -56.12 -22.27
CA PRO A 6 21.50 -55.50 -21.14
C PRO A 6 20.78 -54.21 -20.73
N ALA A 7 20.65 -54.00 -19.42
CA ALA A 7 20.09 -52.78 -18.85
C ALA A 7 20.98 -51.56 -19.17
N PRO A 8 20.41 -50.39 -19.45
CA PRO A 8 21.20 -49.17 -19.65
C PRO A 8 21.84 -48.73 -18.34
N ASP A 9 23.11 -48.33 -18.43
CA ASP A 9 23.94 -47.77 -17.35
C ASP A 9 23.23 -46.53 -16.74
N PRO A 10 23.26 -46.32 -15.41
CA PRO A 10 22.71 -45.11 -14.82
C PRO A 10 23.58 -43.91 -15.21
N SER A 11 23.01 -42.99 -15.99
CA SER A 11 23.62 -41.68 -16.26
C SER A 11 23.95 -40.99 -14.93
N PRO A 12 25.12 -40.33 -14.79
CA PRO A 12 25.43 -39.53 -13.61
C PRO A 12 24.41 -38.41 -13.46
N GLU A 13 23.80 -38.33 -12.28
CA GLU A 13 22.86 -37.28 -11.90
C GLU A 13 23.53 -35.90 -12.04
N GLU A 14 23.02 -35.08 -12.97
CA GLU A 14 23.48 -33.71 -13.17
C GLU A 14 23.07 -32.83 -11.96
N PRO A 15 24.02 -32.13 -11.29
CA PRO A 15 23.72 -31.19 -10.21
C PRO A 15 23.27 -29.81 -10.75
N ALA A 16 22.45 -29.78 -11.80
CA ALA A 16 22.23 -28.57 -12.61
C ALA A 16 21.03 -27.69 -12.19
N LYS A 17 20.26 -28.06 -11.15
CA LYS A 17 19.05 -27.30 -10.75
C LYS A 17 19.15 -26.52 -9.45
N ALA A 18 20.04 -26.90 -8.53
CA ALA A 18 20.20 -26.19 -7.26
C ALA A 18 20.89 -24.82 -7.42
N THR A 19 21.77 -24.68 -8.42
CA THR A 19 22.55 -23.46 -8.67
C THR A 19 21.77 -22.32 -9.32
N ASP A 20 20.65 -22.62 -9.99
CA ASP A 20 19.89 -21.64 -10.79
C ASP A 20 18.87 -20.86 -9.95
N ALA A 21 18.28 -21.51 -8.94
CA ALA A 21 17.36 -20.86 -7.99
C ALA A 21 18.07 -19.81 -7.12
N ASP A 22 19.29 -20.12 -6.67
CA ASP A 22 20.09 -19.23 -5.85
C ASP A 22 20.61 -18.02 -6.66
N ALA A 23 20.85 -18.19 -7.96
CA ALA A 23 21.25 -17.11 -8.86
C ALA A 23 20.12 -16.08 -9.06
N TRP A 24 18.88 -16.54 -9.27
CA TRP A 24 17.70 -15.67 -9.35
C TRP A 24 17.42 -14.95 -8.02
N ALA A 25 17.53 -15.66 -6.89
CA ALA A 25 17.35 -15.06 -5.57
C ALA A 25 18.38 -13.95 -5.31
N THR A 26 19.64 -14.18 -5.71
CA THR A 26 20.72 -13.20 -5.56
C THR A 26 20.47 -11.97 -6.44
N ALA A 27 20.14 -12.16 -7.73
CA ALA A 27 19.85 -11.05 -8.63
C ALA A 27 18.63 -10.21 -8.17
N ALA A 28 17.57 -10.87 -7.67
CA ALA A 28 16.41 -10.18 -7.12
C ALA A 28 16.74 -9.40 -5.83
N ALA A 29 17.62 -9.95 -4.97
CA ALA A 29 18.06 -9.26 -3.77
C ALA A 29 18.92 -8.02 -4.09
N GLU A 30 19.79 -8.11 -5.11
CA GLU A 30 20.61 -7.00 -5.59
C GLU A 30 19.76 -5.87 -6.18
N ASP A 31 18.78 -6.20 -7.03
CA ASP A 31 17.85 -5.22 -7.61
C ASP A 31 17.00 -4.53 -6.53
N LEU A 32 16.48 -5.30 -5.57
CA LEU A 32 15.73 -4.75 -4.44
C LEU A 32 16.59 -3.83 -3.57
N ALA A 33 17.86 -4.17 -3.33
CA ALA A 33 18.79 -3.33 -2.58
C ALA A 33 19.11 -2.02 -3.31
N ALA A 34 19.27 -2.07 -4.65
CA ALA A 34 19.49 -0.90 -5.49
C ALA A 34 18.27 0.05 -5.48
N GLU A 35 17.06 -0.50 -5.59
CA GLU A 35 15.83 0.28 -5.51
C GLU A 35 15.65 0.89 -4.11
N GLN A 36 15.90 0.13 -3.04
CA GLN A 36 15.88 0.67 -1.67
C GLN A 36 16.89 1.80 -1.46
N ALA A 37 18.07 1.71 -2.08
CA ALA A 37 19.07 2.78 -2.01
C ALA A 37 18.62 4.04 -2.76
N ARG A 38 18.03 3.90 -3.95
CA ARG A 38 17.42 5.01 -4.71
C ARG A 38 16.31 5.69 -3.92
N ARG A 39 15.40 4.90 -3.35
CA ARG A 39 14.30 5.41 -2.51
C ARG A 39 14.79 6.16 -1.29
N ARG A 40 15.84 5.68 -0.62
CA ARG A 40 16.46 6.40 0.51
C ARG A 40 17.13 7.70 0.08
N ALA A 41 17.73 7.74 -1.11
CA ALA A 41 18.31 8.96 -1.65
C ALA A 41 17.24 10.01 -2.02
N GLU A 42 16.10 9.58 -2.57
CA GLU A 42 15.01 10.47 -3.00
C GLU A 42 14.08 10.91 -1.86
N HIS A 43 13.77 10.01 -0.93
CA HIS A 43 12.79 10.24 0.14
C HIS A 43 13.43 10.46 1.53
N GLY A 44 14.75 10.34 1.64
CA GLY A 44 15.51 10.52 2.88
C GLY A 44 15.66 9.24 3.72
N THR A 45 16.25 9.39 4.91
CA THR A 45 16.42 8.30 5.88
C THR A 45 15.04 7.72 6.23
N PRO A 46 14.87 6.38 6.21
CA PRO A 46 13.63 5.78 6.66
C PRO A 46 13.33 6.28 8.08
N PRO A 47 12.05 6.48 8.41
CA PRO A 47 11.68 6.89 9.75
C PRO A 47 12.18 5.85 10.76
N GLY A 48 12.26 6.23 12.05
CA GLY A 48 12.79 5.36 13.10
C GLY A 48 12.04 4.03 13.20
N SER A 49 12.33 3.23 14.22
CA SER A 49 11.56 1.99 14.43
C SER A 49 10.05 2.28 14.41
N ALA A 50 9.23 1.35 13.90
CA ALA A 50 7.77 1.54 13.82
C ALA A 50 7.16 1.92 15.18
N ALA A 51 7.74 1.40 16.27
CA ALA A 51 7.38 1.76 17.63
C ALA A 51 7.69 3.23 17.98
N GLU A 52 8.85 3.76 17.58
CA GLU A 52 9.22 5.16 17.80
C GLU A 52 8.33 6.11 16.99
N GLU A 53 7.98 5.74 15.77
CA GLU A 53 7.09 6.53 14.92
C GLU A 53 5.64 6.50 15.44
N LEU A 54 5.17 5.36 15.94
CA LEU A 54 3.87 5.28 16.61
C LEU A 54 3.84 6.15 17.87
N LYS A 55 4.92 6.15 18.66
CA LYS A 55 5.05 7.01 19.83
C LYS A 55 4.99 8.50 19.44
N LYS A 56 5.73 8.91 18.41
CA LYS A 56 5.68 10.28 17.86
C LYS A 56 4.29 10.67 17.36
N LEU A 57 3.60 9.75 16.67
CA LEU A 57 2.24 9.96 16.19
C LEU A 57 1.27 10.16 17.35
N VAL A 58 1.32 9.29 18.35
CA VAL A 58 0.47 9.38 19.55
C VAL A 58 0.73 10.68 20.32
N ASP A 59 2.01 11.05 20.50
CA ASP A 59 2.37 12.31 21.16
C ASP A 59 1.87 13.53 20.37
N THR A 60 1.98 13.50 19.03
CA THR A 60 1.47 14.58 18.16
C THR A 60 -0.04 14.69 18.23
N VAL A 61 -0.77 13.56 18.22
CA VAL A 61 -2.24 13.53 18.35
C VAL A 61 -2.67 14.03 19.72
N ALA A 62 -1.97 13.64 20.78
CA ALA A 62 -2.24 14.11 22.14
C ALA A 62 -2.03 15.63 22.27
N ASP A 63 -0.97 16.16 21.68
CA ASP A 63 -0.68 17.60 21.66
C ASP A 63 -1.76 18.38 20.88
N LYS A 64 -2.18 17.89 19.70
CA LYS A 64 -3.28 18.50 18.94
C LYS A 64 -4.62 18.43 19.68
N LEU A 65 -4.91 17.32 20.35
CA LEU A 65 -6.13 17.18 21.15
C LEU A 65 -6.11 18.12 22.36
N ALA A 66 -4.96 18.28 23.02
CA ALA A 66 -4.78 19.21 24.12
C ALA A 66 -4.98 20.67 23.66
N CYS A 67 -4.45 21.05 22.48
CA CYS A 67 -4.70 22.36 21.90
C CYS A 67 -6.19 22.62 21.59
N LEU A 68 -6.93 21.58 21.16
CA LEU A 68 -8.37 21.68 20.88
C LEU A 68 -9.23 21.75 22.16
N GLN A 69 -8.74 21.21 23.27
CA GLN A 69 -9.44 21.20 24.56
C GLN A 69 -9.39 22.53 25.32
N SER A 70 -8.61 23.51 24.88
CA SER A 70 -8.19 24.60 25.77
C SER A 70 -9.00 25.90 25.75
N PRO A 71 -10.07 26.07 24.95
CA PRO A 71 -11.11 27.04 25.40
C PRO A 71 -12.57 26.63 25.15
N LEU A 72 -12.88 25.66 24.28
CA LEU A 72 -14.28 25.37 23.89
C LEU A 72 -15.00 24.38 24.83
N LEU A 73 -14.28 23.76 25.77
CA LEU A 73 -14.84 22.84 26.80
C LEU A 73 -14.76 23.41 28.22
N GLY A 74 -14.73 24.74 28.35
CA GLY A 74 -14.64 25.46 29.63
C GLY A 74 -15.82 25.29 30.60
N GLY A 75 -16.79 24.41 30.31
CA GLY A 75 -17.98 24.20 31.17
C GLY A 75 -18.00 22.91 32.00
N LEU A 76 -17.21 21.88 31.65
CA LEU A 76 -17.29 20.56 32.30
C LEU A 76 -15.95 19.96 32.73
N ALA A 77 -14.82 20.58 32.38
CA ALA A 77 -13.49 20.10 32.78
C ALA A 77 -13.10 20.60 34.18
N GLY A 78 -13.78 20.08 35.20
CA GLY A 78 -13.30 20.22 36.58
C GLY A 78 -11.97 19.48 36.81
N PRO A 79 -11.19 19.84 37.84
CA PRO A 79 -9.88 19.21 38.14
C PRO A 79 -9.93 17.68 38.25
N ALA A 80 -11.09 17.10 38.58
CA ALA A 80 -11.31 15.66 38.60
C ALA A 80 -11.26 15.01 37.20
N ALA A 81 -11.82 15.65 36.17
CA ALA A 81 -11.80 15.12 34.80
C ALA A 81 -10.36 15.07 34.24
N GLN A 82 -9.54 16.07 34.56
CA GLN A 82 -8.13 16.09 34.18
C GLN A 82 -7.32 14.97 34.85
N GLN A 83 -7.64 14.61 36.10
CA GLN A 83 -7.01 13.46 36.77
C GLN A 83 -7.37 12.13 36.12
N VAL A 84 -8.65 11.93 35.78
CA VAL A 84 -9.10 10.70 35.11
C VAL A 84 -8.40 10.53 33.77
N VAL A 85 -8.29 11.60 32.96
CA VAL A 85 -7.55 11.55 31.69
C VAL A 85 -6.08 11.18 31.90
N ARG A 86 -5.39 11.81 32.87
CA ARG A 86 -4.00 11.46 33.19
C ARG A 86 -3.86 9.99 33.60
N GLN A 87 -4.81 9.47 34.36
CA GLN A 87 -4.78 8.10 34.85
C GLN A 87 -5.01 7.10 33.71
N VAL A 88 -5.93 7.39 32.79
CA VAL A 88 -6.15 6.61 31.56
C VAL A 88 -4.92 6.62 30.66
N VAL A 89 -4.28 7.78 30.48
CA VAL A 89 -3.04 7.89 29.70
C VAL A 89 -1.91 7.07 30.32
N GLN A 90 -1.76 7.10 31.65
CA GLN A 90 -0.74 6.31 32.34
C GLN A 90 -1.01 4.80 32.29
N GLN A 91 -2.27 4.39 32.41
CA GLN A 91 -2.64 2.98 32.21
C GLN A 91 -2.39 2.52 30.78
N ALA A 92 -2.74 3.33 29.79
CA ALA A 92 -2.45 3.03 28.39
C ALA A 92 -0.95 2.88 28.14
N LYS A 93 -0.12 3.80 28.66
CA LYS A 93 1.35 3.69 28.58
C LYS A 93 1.87 2.42 29.25
N ALA A 94 1.43 2.13 30.48
CA ALA A 94 1.87 0.95 31.22
C ALA A 94 1.47 -0.38 30.57
N ALA A 95 0.38 -0.41 29.80
CA ALA A 95 -0.04 -1.59 29.03
C ALA A 95 0.72 -1.73 27.70
N VAL A 96 1.16 -0.61 27.11
CA VAL A 96 1.83 -0.58 25.79
C VAL A 96 3.34 -0.80 25.92
N GLU A 97 4.01 -0.25 26.93
CA GLU A 97 5.47 -0.42 27.13
C GLU A 97 5.91 -1.90 27.07
N PRO A 98 5.23 -2.86 27.75
CA PRO A 98 5.60 -4.27 27.71
C PRO A 98 5.35 -4.95 26.36
N VAL A 99 4.43 -4.41 25.56
CA VAL A 99 4.08 -4.95 24.23
C VAL A 99 5.09 -4.49 23.20
N ILE A 100 5.56 -3.24 23.30
CA ILE A 100 6.68 -2.72 22.53
C ILE A 100 7.92 -3.58 22.75
N ASP A 101 8.26 -3.88 24.01
CA ASP A 101 9.45 -4.66 24.33
C ASP A 101 9.34 -6.15 23.94
N ARG A 102 8.14 -6.75 24.03
CA ARG A 102 7.96 -8.19 23.76
C ARG A 102 7.62 -8.54 22.31
N ASN A 103 6.98 -7.65 21.57
CA ASN A 103 6.43 -7.96 20.25
C ASN A 103 6.64 -6.78 19.27
N PRO A 104 7.90 -6.47 18.92
CA PRO A 104 8.20 -5.37 17.99
C PRO A 104 7.54 -5.57 16.62
N ASP A 105 7.50 -6.81 16.12
CA ASP A 105 6.96 -7.16 14.80
C ASP A 105 5.45 -6.90 14.64
N VAL A 106 4.71 -6.78 15.76
CA VAL A 106 3.28 -6.42 15.74
C VAL A 106 3.10 -4.99 15.25
N PHE A 107 4.04 -4.09 15.54
CA PHE A 107 3.99 -2.71 15.08
C PHE A 107 4.23 -2.60 13.57
N ASP A 108 5.08 -3.47 13.01
CA ASP A 108 5.28 -3.54 11.56
C ASP A 108 4.01 -4.02 10.85
N HIS A 109 3.30 -5.01 11.41
CA HIS A 109 2.03 -5.48 10.88
C HIS A 109 0.94 -4.42 10.99
N LEU A 110 0.88 -3.68 12.10
CA LEU A 110 -0.05 -2.56 12.27
C LEU A 110 0.25 -1.42 11.28
N ALA A 111 1.52 -1.12 11.03
CA ALA A 111 1.93 -0.11 10.05
C ALA A 111 1.57 -0.53 8.61
N ALA A 112 1.77 -1.80 8.26
CA ALA A 112 1.36 -2.36 6.98
C ALA A 112 -0.17 -2.29 6.81
N ALA A 113 -0.92 -2.79 7.80
CA ALA A 113 -2.38 -2.77 7.78
C ALA A 113 -2.96 -1.34 7.75
N GLY A 114 -2.35 -0.40 8.47
CA GLY A 114 -2.74 1.01 8.43
C GLY A 114 -2.51 1.65 7.06
N SER A 115 -1.42 1.28 6.39
CA SER A 115 -1.12 1.75 5.02
C SER A 115 -2.13 1.20 4.01
N GLU A 116 -2.52 -0.07 4.15
CA GLU A 116 -3.57 -0.69 3.34
C GLU A 116 -4.93 0.00 3.56
N LEU A 117 -5.29 0.30 4.82
CA LEU A 117 -6.53 1.01 5.13
C LEU A 117 -6.55 2.41 4.49
N LEU A 118 -5.44 3.16 4.58
CA LEU A 118 -5.30 4.48 3.95
C LEU A 118 -5.37 4.41 2.42
N ALA A 119 -4.76 3.40 1.82
CA ALA A 119 -4.83 3.15 0.38
C ALA A 119 -6.27 2.84 -0.04
N ALA A 120 -6.98 1.98 0.69
CA ALA A 120 -8.37 1.64 0.45
C ALA A 120 -9.28 2.88 0.57
N TYR A 121 -9.09 3.70 1.60
CA TYR A 121 -9.82 4.95 1.76
C TYR A 121 -9.58 5.90 0.58
N ARG A 122 -8.30 6.10 0.18
CA ARG A 122 -7.96 6.95 -0.97
C ARG A 122 -8.59 6.42 -2.26
N SER A 123 -8.58 5.10 -2.47
CA SER A 123 -9.22 4.45 -3.62
C SER A 123 -10.74 4.67 -3.62
N ALA A 124 -11.39 4.51 -2.47
CA ALA A 124 -12.82 4.75 -2.32
C ALA A 124 -13.18 6.21 -2.61
N VAL A 125 -12.39 7.17 -2.12
CA VAL A 125 -12.56 8.60 -2.36
C VAL A 125 -12.32 8.94 -3.84
N GLN A 126 -11.25 8.45 -4.45
CA GLN A 126 -10.98 8.67 -5.87
C GLN A 126 -12.08 8.07 -6.76
N ALA A 127 -12.61 6.90 -6.42
CA ALA A 127 -13.74 6.29 -7.14
C ALA A 127 -15.02 7.13 -6.99
N GLN A 128 -15.23 7.77 -5.85
CA GLN A 128 -16.32 8.72 -5.62
C GLN A 128 -16.15 10.00 -6.45
N GLU A 129 -14.95 10.58 -6.45
CA GLU A 129 -14.61 11.76 -7.24
C GLU A 129 -14.77 11.48 -8.73
N HIS A 130 -14.26 10.35 -9.23
CA HIS A 130 -14.36 9.97 -10.63
C HIS A 130 -15.83 9.82 -11.07
N ARG A 131 -16.69 9.18 -10.26
CA ARG A 131 -18.12 9.06 -10.61
C ARG A 131 -18.85 10.39 -10.76
N TRP A 132 -18.52 11.38 -9.95
CA TRP A 132 -19.20 12.67 -10.00
C TRP A 132 -18.54 13.68 -10.95
N THR A 133 -17.27 13.48 -11.30
CA THR A 133 -16.56 14.29 -12.31
C THR A 133 -16.66 13.72 -13.72
N ALA A 134 -16.90 12.42 -13.88
CA ALA A 134 -17.15 11.76 -15.17
C ALA A 134 -18.56 12.05 -15.74
N GLY A 135 -19.10 13.24 -15.46
CA GLY A 135 -20.29 13.73 -16.13
C GLY A 135 -20.14 13.61 -17.66
N THR A 136 -21.07 12.89 -18.28
CA THR A 136 -21.35 12.85 -19.73
C THR A 136 -20.27 12.26 -20.65
N ALA A 137 -19.58 11.19 -20.28
CA ALA A 137 -18.98 10.31 -21.29
C ALA A 137 -20.06 9.35 -21.82
N ASP A 138 -20.69 9.74 -22.94
CA ASP A 138 -21.74 9.02 -23.64
C ASP A 138 -21.35 7.57 -23.99
N PRO A 139 -22.08 6.53 -23.53
CA PRO A 139 -21.81 5.13 -23.87
C PRO A 139 -22.16 4.74 -25.32
N ALA A 140 -22.62 5.69 -26.16
CA ALA A 140 -23.08 5.39 -27.52
C ALA A 140 -21.98 5.14 -28.58
N ARG A 141 -20.69 5.30 -28.28
CA ARG A 141 -19.61 5.07 -29.28
C ARG A 141 -19.07 3.64 -29.37
N ASP A 142 -19.38 2.76 -28.41
CA ASP A 142 -18.85 1.39 -28.39
C ASP A 142 -19.78 0.32 -29.02
N ARG A 143 -20.82 0.73 -29.75
CA ARG A 143 -21.64 -0.18 -30.55
C ARG A 143 -21.79 0.32 -31.99
N LYS A 144 -20.75 0.13 -32.81
CA LYS A 144 -20.98 -0.10 -34.23
C LYS A 144 -20.03 -1.16 -34.79
N ASP A 145 -20.67 -2.26 -35.17
CA ASP A 145 -20.24 -3.53 -35.76
C ASP A 145 -19.21 -3.40 -36.92
N PRO A 146 -18.36 -4.41 -37.19
CA PRO A 146 -17.41 -4.41 -38.30
C PRO A 146 -18.09 -4.95 -39.56
N ARG A 147 -18.24 -4.11 -40.59
CA ARG A 147 -18.58 -4.52 -41.96
C ARG A 147 -18.13 -3.46 -42.96
N ASP A 148 -17.00 -3.72 -43.60
CA ASP A 148 -16.61 -3.21 -44.94
C ASP A 148 -17.31 -4.11 -46.00
N PRO A 149 -17.45 -3.77 -47.32
CA PRO A 149 -16.86 -2.66 -48.07
C PRO A 149 -17.83 -1.87 -48.98
N GLY A 150 -17.53 -0.59 -49.22
CA GLY A 150 -18.36 0.26 -50.07
C GLY A 150 -17.69 1.55 -50.49
N GLU A 151 -17.00 1.47 -51.60
CA GLU A 151 -16.47 2.55 -52.44
C GLU A 151 -17.51 3.63 -52.74
N GLY A 152 -17.15 4.91 -52.63
CA GLY A 152 -17.94 6.01 -53.22
C GLY A 152 -17.98 7.31 -52.44
N THR A 153 -17.22 8.29 -52.93
CA THR A 153 -17.60 9.70 -53.07
C THR A 153 -18.09 10.42 -51.81
N GLY A 154 -17.22 11.19 -51.17
CA GLY A 154 -17.64 12.28 -50.29
C GLY A 154 -17.81 13.58 -51.05
N PRO A 155 -19.00 14.20 -51.07
CA PRO A 155 -19.13 15.63 -51.32
C PRO A 155 -19.22 16.35 -49.97
N GLY A 156 -18.33 17.32 -49.78
CA GLY A 156 -18.43 18.26 -48.67
C GLY A 156 -19.66 19.14 -48.82
N GLU A 157 -20.26 19.52 -47.69
CA GLU A 157 -21.26 20.57 -47.67
C GLU A 157 -21.13 21.41 -46.41
N ARG A 158 -21.34 22.71 -46.61
CA ARG A 158 -20.95 23.80 -45.74
C ARG A 158 -21.95 23.99 -44.61
N ILE A 159 -21.46 24.32 -43.43
CA ILE A 159 -22.29 24.72 -42.29
C ILE A 159 -22.44 26.24 -42.37
N ASP A 160 -23.64 26.71 -42.70
CA ASP A 160 -24.06 28.09 -42.47
C ASP A 160 -24.39 28.25 -40.98
N LEU A 161 -23.94 29.36 -40.41
CA LEU A 161 -24.14 29.75 -39.02
C LEU A 161 -25.23 30.83 -38.98
N ASP A 162 -26.35 30.49 -38.37
CA ASP A 162 -27.34 31.45 -37.84
C ASP A 162 -27.17 31.60 -36.32
#